data_AF-A0A7R9ARB8-F1
#
_entry.id   AF-A0A7R9ARB8-F1
#
_cell.length_a   1.000
_cell.length_b   1.000
_cell.length_c   1.000
_cell.angle_alpha   90.00
_cell.angle_beta   90.00
_cell.angle_gamma   90.00
#
_symmetry.space_group_name_H-M   'P 1'
#
loop_
_entity.id
_entity.type
_entity.pdbx_description
1 polymer ?
#
loop_
_entity_poly.entity_id
_entity_poly.type
_entity_poly.pdbx_seq_one_letter_code
_entity_poly.pdbx_strand_id
1 'polypeptide(L)'
;AGSSYSTHITDGESWRSVGNPKNPIIKEEKVSKAMRAYLERAQQHDEFMKKQLLDYNIGKRHLANMMGEDPETFTQKDIDSAIQYLFPSGIFSPAARPLMKHPDEVFPPRKAAEFDESGRPHHFLFYTSKPNFYQVFYVNISKL
;
A
#
# COMPACT_ATOMS: atom_id res chain seq x y z
N ALA A 1 -5.27 2.32 -82.28
CA ALA A 1 -5.74 3.64 -81.79
C ALA A 1 -6.07 3.50 -80.32
N GLY A 2 -5.27 4.13 -79.46
CA GLY A 2 -5.36 3.99 -78.00
C GLY A 2 -6.43 4.90 -77.39
N SER A 3 -7.08 4.40 -76.35
CA SER A 3 -7.86 5.15 -75.35
C SER A 3 -7.86 4.26 -74.09
N SER A 4 -7.05 4.51 -73.04
CA SER A 4 -7.22 5.50 -71.97
C SER A 4 -8.44 5.17 -71.08
N TYR A 5 -8.42 5.00 -69.75
CA TYR A 5 -7.43 5.05 -68.66
C TYR A 5 -7.81 4.02 -67.57
N SER A 6 -6.85 3.70 -66.71
CA SER A 6 -6.90 2.80 -65.55
C SER A 6 -7.89 3.24 -64.45
N THR A 7 -8.63 2.28 -63.91
CA THR A 7 -9.48 2.42 -62.71
C THR A 7 -8.67 2.12 -61.45
N HIS A 8 -8.45 3.13 -60.60
CA HIS A 8 -8.14 2.93 -59.19
C HIS A 8 -8.83 4.02 -58.36
N ILE A 9 -9.97 3.69 -57.78
CA ILE A 9 -10.55 4.37 -56.62
C ILE A 9 -10.58 3.36 -55.50
N THR A 10 -9.64 3.47 -54.54
CA THR A 10 -9.77 2.91 -53.20
C THR A 10 -8.92 3.73 -52.23
N ASP A 11 -9.37 4.94 -51.89
CA ASP A 11 -9.00 5.54 -50.62
C ASP A 11 -10.25 5.46 -49.75
N GLY A 12 -10.36 4.36 -49.02
CA GLY A 12 -11.35 4.20 -47.97
C GLY A 12 -11.09 5.25 -46.91
N GLU A 13 -12.00 6.21 -46.80
CA GLU A 13 -12.05 7.19 -45.73
C GLU A 13 -12.09 6.45 -44.39
N SER A 14 -10.91 6.37 -43.74
CA SER A 14 -10.80 6.02 -42.33
C SER A 14 -11.40 7.18 -41.53
N TRP A 15 -12.61 6.96 -41.02
CA TRP A 15 -13.30 7.87 -40.12
C TRP A 15 -12.35 8.32 -39.00
N ARG A 16 -11.88 9.57 -39.10
CA ARG A 16 -11.20 10.26 -38.00
C ARG A 16 -12.17 10.23 -36.81
N SER A 17 -11.82 9.49 -35.77
CA SER A 17 -12.48 9.61 -34.46
C SER A 17 -12.32 11.05 -34.00
N VAL A 18 -13.40 11.82 -34.13
CA VAL A 18 -13.51 13.16 -33.55
C VAL A 18 -13.55 12.95 -32.04
N GLY A 19 -12.42 13.18 -31.39
CA GLY A 19 -12.31 13.13 -29.93
C GLY A 19 -13.27 14.12 -29.29
N ASN A 20 -14.15 13.63 -28.43
CA ASN A 20 -15.02 14.42 -27.57
C ASN A 20 -14.16 15.30 -26.62
N PRO A 21 -14.30 16.64 -26.59
CA PRO A 21 -13.36 17.53 -25.93
C PRO A 21 -13.51 17.64 -24.39
N LYS A 22 -14.13 16.65 -23.72
CA LYS A 22 -14.47 16.76 -22.29
C LYS A 22 -13.69 15.85 -21.33
N ASN A 23 -12.65 15.19 -21.80
CA ASN A 23 -11.66 14.59 -20.91
C ASN A 23 -10.32 15.25 -21.21
N PRO A 24 -9.68 15.98 -20.27
CA PRO A 24 -8.27 16.27 -20.44
C PRO A 24 -7.60 14.90 -20.53
N ILE A 25 -7.00 14.62 -21.69
CA ILE A 25 -6.12 13.46 -21.86
C ILE A 25 -5.02 13.69 -20.84
N ILE A 26 -5.15 13.08 -19.67
CA ILE A 26 -4.06 12.94 -18.71
C ILE A 26 -3.04 12.14 -19.51
N LYS A 27 -2.07 12.84 -20.09
CA LYS A 27 -0.90 12.19 -20.67
C LYS A 27 -0.42 11.29 -19.55
N GLU A 28 -0.41 9.97 -19.77
CA GLU A 28 0.23 9.04 -18.85
C GLU A 28 1.69 9.46 -18.76
N GLU A 29 1.97 10.37 -17.83
CA GLU A 29 3.31 10.84 -17.59
C GLU A 29 4.10 9.61 -17.18
N LYS A 30 5.24 9.44 -17.85
CA LYS A 30 6.08 8.24 -17.78
C LYS A 30 6.70 8.15 -16.37
N VAL A 31 5.90 7.79 -15.37
CA VAL A 31 6.36 7.51 -14.02
C VAL A 31 7.45 6.45 -14.11
N SER A 32 8.58 6.74 -13.47
CA SER A 32 9.76 5.89 -13.58
C SER A 32 9.45 4.47 -13.08
N LYS A 33 10.13 3.47 -13.62
CA LYS A 33 9.96 2.07 -13.18
C LYS A 33 10.15 1.91 -11.66
N ALA A 34 11.09 2.66 -11.10
CA ALA A 34 11.33 2.69 -9.66
C ALA A 34 10.13 3.26 -8.88
N MET A 35 9.51 4.32 -9.41
CA MET A 35 8.32 4.98 -8.86
C MET A 35 7.14 4.02 -8.77
N ARG A 36 6.85 3.32 -9.89
CA ARG A 36 5.77 2.33 -9.97
C ARG A 36 5.98 1.19 -8.98
N ALA A 37 7.19 0.63 -8.94
CA ALA A 37 7.52 -0.46 -8.02
C ALA A 37 7.44 -0.02 -6.54
N TYR A 38 7.60 1.27 -6.24
CA TYR A 38 7.42 1.77 -4.89
C TYR A 38 5.93 1.90 -4.52
N LEU A 39 5.09 2.45 -5.40
CA LEU A 39 3.63 2.51 -5.19
C LEU A 39 3.02 1.12 -5.03
N GLU A 40 3.42 0.18 -5.90
CA GLU A 40 2.96 -1.20 -5.84
C GLU A 40 3.32 -1.85 -4.49
N ARG A 41 4.54 -1.64 -3.99
CA ARG A 41 4.95 -2.14 -2.68
C ARG A 41 4.16 -1.51 -1.53
N ALA A 42 3.80 -0.23 -1.63
CA ALA A 42 2.98 0.43 -0.63
C ALA A 42 1.57 -0.16 -0.62
N GLN A 43 0.95 -0.31 -1.79
CA GLN A 43 -0.37 -0.94 -1.92
C GLN A 43 -0.39 -2.38 -1.40
N GLN A 44 0.58 -3.20 -1.80
CA GLN A 44 0.73 -4.58 -1.32
C GLN A 44 0.89 -4.64 0.20
N HIS A 45 1.60 -3.69 0.80
CA HIS A 45 1.75 -3.61 2.24
C HIS A 45 0.43 -3.26 2.94
N ASP A 46 -0.34 -2.30 2.41
CA ASP A 46 -1.62 -1.91 2.99
C ASP A 46 -2.64 -3.05 2.91
N GLU A 47 -2.68 -3.76 1.78
CA GLU A 47 -3.49 -4.97 1.62
C GLU A 47 -3.07 -6.09 2.58
N PHE A 48 -1.76 -6.29 2.72
CA PHE A 48 -1.20 -7.24 3.68
C PHE A 48 -1.63 -6.92 5.11
N MET A 49 -1.47 -5.66 5.55
CA MET A 49 -1.85 -5.25 6.91
C MET A 49 -3.35 -5.41 7.17
N LYS A 50 -4.21 -5.04 6.20
CA LYS A 50 -5.66 -5.27 6.30
C LYS A 50 -6.00 -6.75 6.47
N LYS A 51 -5.34 -7.63 5.69
CA LYS A 51 -5.52 -9.08 5.81
C LYS A 51 -5.08 -9.58 7.20
N GLN A 52 -3.90 -9.17 7.66
CA GLN A 52 -3.40 -9.58 8.98
C GLN A 52 -4.31 -9.12 10.13
N LEU A 53 -4.92 -7.94 10.01
CA LEU A 53 -5.89 -7.45 10.99
C LEU A 53 -7.16 -8.31 11.03
N LEU A 54 -7.68 -8.69 9.87
CA LEU A 54 -8.83 -9.60 9.79
C LEU A 54 -8.49 -10.97 10.38
N ASP A 55 -7.35 -11.54 10.00
CA ASP A 55 -6.87 -12.84 10.49
C ASP A 55 -6.68 -12.81 12.02
N TYR A 56 -6.12 -11.72 12.56
CA TYR A 56 -5.98 -11.50 14.00
C TYR A 56 -7.32 -11.48 14.73
N ASN A 57 -8.31 -10.74 14.20
CA ASN A 57 -9.64 -10.64 14.83
C ASN A 57 -10.39 -11.98 14.81
N ILE A 58 -10.30 -12.72 13.71
CA ILE A 58 -10.87 -14.07 13.60
C ILE A 58 -10.17 -15.02 14.57
N GLY A 59 -8.82 -15.00 14.58
CA GLY A 59 -7.99 -15.80 15.48
C GLY A 59 -8.29 -15.52 16.95
N LYS A 60 -8.48 -14.24 17.33
CA LYS A 60 -8.85 -13.85 18.70
C LYS A 60 -10.16 -14.50 19.14
N ARG A 61 -11.19 -14.49 18.29
CA ARG A 61 -12.49 -15.11 18.59
C ARG A 61 -12.37 -16.64 18.71
N HIS A 62 -11.57 -17.27 17.85
CA HIS A 62 -11.31 -18.70 17.94
C HIS A 62 -10.51 -19.08 19.19
N LEU A 63 -9.53 -18.28 19.56
CA LEU A 63 -8.73 -18.50 20.77
C LEU A 63 -9.60 -18.40 22.03
N ALA A 64 -10.46 -17.38 22.12
CA ALA A 64 -11.43 -17.25 23.20
C ALA A 64 -12.35 -18.48 23.28
N ASN A 65 -12.88 -18.95 22.15
CA ASN A 65 -13.70 -20.16 22.09
C ASN A 65 -12.95 -21.42 22.55
N MET A 66 -11.67 -21.58 22.19
CA MET A 66 -10.85 -22.72 22.65
C MET A 66 -10.58 -22.67 24.16
N MET A 67 -10.46 -21.48 24.74
CA MET A 67 -10.24 -21.28 26.17
C MET A 67 -11.54 -21.25 26.98
N GLY A 68 -12.70 -21.21 26.33
CA GLY A 68 -14.01 -21.11 26.99
C GLY A 68 -14.30 -19.72 27.57
N GLU A 69 -13.62 -18.68 27.10
CA GLU A 69 -13.77 -17.29 27.54
C GLU A 69 -14.64 -16.49 26.57
N ASP A 70 -15.17 -15.35 27.03
CA ASP A 70 -15.97 -14.45 26.18
C ASP A 70 -15.06 -13.63 25.23
N PRO A 71 -15.31 -13.64 23.90
CA PRO A 71 -14.44 -12.95 22.93
C PRO A 71 -14.37 -11.43 23.08
N GLU A 72 -15.39 -10.79 23.65
CA GLU A 72 -15.45 -9.33 23.78
C GLU A 72 -14.63 -8.83 24.99
N THR A 73 -14.61 -9.61 26.08
CA THR A 73 -13.79 -9.32 27.28
C THR A 73 -12.36 -9.84 27.21
N PHE A 74 -12.02 -10.64 26.19
CA PHE A 74 -10.70 -11.24 26.03
C PHE A 74 -9.58 -10.20 25.81
N THR A 75 -8.66 -10.09 26.76
CA THR A 75 -7.56 -9.10 26.75
C THR A 75 -6.26 -9.68 26.18
N GLN A 76 -5.27 -8.83 25.92
CA GLN A 76 -3.95 -9.28 25.43
C GLN A 76 -3.22 -10.19 26.43
N LYS A 77 -3.43 -10.00 27.74
CA LYS A 77 -2.82 -10.85 28.77
C LYS A 77 -3.38 -12.27 28.75
N ASP A 78 -4.68 -12.39 28.46
CA ASP A 78 -5.37 -13.67 28.37
C ASP A 78 -4.91 -14.41 27.11
N ILE A 79 -4.72 -13.68 26.00
CA ILE A 79 -4.10 -14.19 24.77
C ILE A 79 -2.70 -14.75 25.07
N ASP A 80 -1.82 -13.96 25.69
CA ASP A 80 -0.45 -14.36 25.96
C ASP A 80 -0.39 -15.60 26.86
N SER A 81 -1.27 -15.67 27.87
CA SER A 81 -1.39 -16.82 28.78
C SER A 81 -1.90 -18.07 28.06
N ALA A 82 -2.91 -17.92 27.20
CA ALA A 82 -3.45 -19.01 26.40
C ALA A 82 -2.41 -19.56 25.40
N ILE A 83 -1.66 -18.69 24.72
CA ILE A 83 -0.58 -19.08 23.81
C ILE A 83 0.51 -19.85 24.56
N GLN A 84 0.91 -19.39 25.75
CA GLN A 84 1.91 -20.08 26.56
C GLN A 84 1.45 -21.48 27.00
N TYR A 85 0.16 -21.65 27.27
CA TYR A 85 -0.42 -22.93 27.65
C TYR A 85 -0.55 -23.88 26.45
N LEU A 86 -1.07 -23.41 25.31
CA LEU A 86 -1.29 -24.22 24.11
C LEU A 86 0.02 -24.58 23.39
N PHE A 87 0.99 -23.66 23.38
CA PHE A 87 2.28 -23.81 22.69
C PHE A 87 3.45 -23.56 23.66
N PRO A 88 3.68 -24.47 24.62
CA PRO A 88 4.78 -24.31 25.56
C PRO A 88 6.11 -24.36 24.81
N SER A 89 6.93 -23.32 24.96
CA SER A 89 8.27 -23.25 24.36
C SER A 89 9.35 -23.13 25.45
N GLY A 90 10.39 -23.96 25.35
CA GLY A 90 11.57 -23.92 26.24
C GLY A 90 12.62 -22.89 25.81
N ILE A 91 12.26 -21.93 24.97
CA ILE A 91 13.22 -20.97 24.40
C ILE A 91 13.55 -19.89 25.44
N PHE A 92 14.84 -19.72 25.70
CA PHE A 92 15.33 -18.73 26.66
C PHE A 92 15.01 -17.29 26.25
N SER A 93 15.21 -16.95 24.96
CA SER A 93 14.89 -15.64 24.41
C SER A 93 13.37 -15.43 24.29
N PRO A 94 12.78 -14.42 24.97
CA PRO A 94 11.35 -14.16 24.90
C PRO A 94 10.86 -13.79 23.50
N ALA A 95 11.70 -13.11 22.70
CA ALA A 95 11.36 -12.67 21.35
C ALA A 95 11.23 -13.82 20.33
N ALA A 96 11.76 -15.00 20.66
CA ALA A 96 11.69 -16.18 19.82
C ALA A 96 10.56 -17.14 20.23
N ARG A 97 9.79 -16.80 21.27
CA ARG A 97 8.63 -17.60 21.71
C ARG A 97 7.44 -17.34 20.77
N PRO A 98 6.50 -18.30 20.65
CA PRO A 98 5.23 -18.06 19.98
C PRO A 98 4.51 -16.86 20.61
N LEU A 99 3.99 -15.96 19.77
CA LEU A 99 3.25 -14.78 20.19
C LEU A 99 2.12 -14.47 19.21
N MET A 100 1.04 -13.89 19.71
CA MET A 100 -0.08 -13.39 18.91
C MET A 100 -0.42 -11.98 19.39
N LYS A 101 -0.17 -10.98 18.54
CA LYS A 101 -0.36 -9.56 18.86
C LYS A 101 -1.00 -8.82 17.69
N HIS A 102 -1.44 -7.58 17.95
CA HIS A 102 -1.96 -6.70 16.90
C HIS A 102 -0.90 -6.51 15.79
N PRO A 103 -1.27 -6.54 14.50
CA PRO A 103 -0.32 -6.44 13.39
C PRO A 103 0.60 -5.21 13.47
N ASP A 104 0.08 -4.07 13.94
CA ASP A 104 0.86 -2.82 14.07
C ASP A 104 2.02 -2.90 15.07
N GLU A 105 1.96 -3.83 16.04
CA GLU A 105 3.06 -4.05 16.99
C GLU A 105 4.09 -5.05 16.47
N VAL A 106 3.66 -5.97 15.59
CA VAL A 106 4.50 -7.05 15.06
C VAL A 106 5.28 -6.59 13.84
N PHE A 107 4.62 -5.86 12.95
CA PHE A 107 5.22 -5.38 11.71
C PHE A 107 5.74 -3.95 11.90
N PRO A 108 6.97 -3.65 11.42
CA PRO A 108 7.52 -2.31 11.55
C PRO A 108 6.68 -1.31 10.75
N PRO A 109 6.47 -0.08 11.27
CA PRO A 109 5.74 0.94 10.55
C PRO A 109 6.48 1.28 9.27
N ARG A 110 5.82 1.08 8.12
CA ARG A 110 6.35 1.51 6.82
C ARG A 110 5.86 2.92 6.52
N LYS A 111 6.73 3.71 5.90
CA LYS A 111 6.34 5.02 5.38
C LYS A 111 5.31 4.84 4.28
N ALA A 112 4.22 5.59 4.37
CA ALA A 112 3.28 5.75 3.27
C ALA A 112 4.00 6.34 2.04
N ALA A 113 3.38 6.18 0.87
CA ALA A 113 3.95 6.71 -0.35
C ALA A 113 4.14 8.23 -0.25
N GLU A 114 5.36 8.72 -0.51
CA GLU A 114 5.69 10.16 -0.38
C GLU A 114 5.25 10.99 -1.61
N PHE A 115 4.55 10.38 -2.57
CA PHE A 115 4.18 10.98 -3.85
C PHE A 115 2.91 10.36 -4.47
N ASP A 116 2.29 11.11 -5.37
CA ASP A 116 1.10 10.73 -6.15
C ASP A 116 1.43 9.86 -7.37
N GLU A 117 0.40 9.28 -8.00
CA GLU A 117 0.50 8.54 -9.27
C GLU A 117 1.08 9.39 -10.42
N SER A 118 0.89 10.71 -10.36
CA SER A 118 1.50 11.69 -11.28
C SER A 118 3.01 11.88 -11.04
N GLY A 119 3.57 11.30 -9.98
CA GLY A 119 4.95 11.48 -9.57
C GLY A 119 5.21 12.75 -8.76
N ARG A 120 4.17 13.53 -8.45
CA ARG A 120 4.26 14.74 -7.61
C ARG A 120 4.48 14.34 -6.14
N PRO A 121 5.57 14.80 -5.49
CA PRO A 121 5.75 14.57 -4.06
C PRO A 121 4.72 15.33 -3.22
N HIS A 122 4.24 14.70 -2.15
CA HIS A 122 3.32 15.33 -1.19
C HIS A 122 4.00 16.39 -0.33
N HIS A 123 5.28 16.18 -0.01
CA HIS A 123 6.04 17.06 0.86
C HIS A 123 6.98 17.96 0.05
N PHE A 124 6.96 19.28 0.27
CA PHE A 124 7.80 20.22 -0.47
C PHE A 124 9.31 20.00 -0.26
N LEU A 125 9.72 19.55 0.94
CA LEU A 125 11.11 19.13 1.23
C LEU A 125 11.46 17.71 0.75
N PHE A 126 10.65 17.04 -0.07
CA PHE A 126 10.90 15.66 -0.53
C PHE A 126 12.31 15.48 -1.13
N TYR A 127 12.74 16.41 -1.98
CA TYR A 127 14.04 16.35 -2.65
C TYR A 127 15.26 16.52 -1.73
N THR A 128 15.04 16.79 -0.43
CA THR A 128 16.10 16.79 0.59
C THR A 128 16.45 15.39 1.10
N SER A 129 15.78 14.34 0.60
CA SER A 129 15.91 12.93 1.02
C SER A 129 15.43 12.62 2.46
N LYS A 130 15.38 13.61 3.36
CA LYS A 130 14.89 13.47 4.73
C LYS A 130 13.88 14.57 5.07
N PRO A 131 12.69 14.57 4.45
CA PRO A 131 11.71 15.65 4.60
C PRO A 131 11.32 15.92 6.07
N ASN A 132 11.01 14.87 6.84
CA ASN A 132 10.62 15.00 8.25
C ASN A 132 11.72 15.62 9.12
N PHE A 133 13.00 15.32 8.84
CA PHE A 133 14.12 15.85 9.60
C PHE A 133 14.26 17.36 9.38
N TYR A 134 14.26 17.80 8.12
CA TYR A 134 14.38 19.23 7.79
C TYR A 134 13.12 20.04 8.12
N GLN A 135 11.94 19.41 8.08
CA GLN A 135 10.70 20.04 8.51
C GLN A 135 10.77 20.48 9.98
N VAL A 136 11.36 19.66 10.86
CA VAL A 136 11.53 20.03 12.27
C VAL A 136 12.39 21.29 12.42
N PHE A 137 13.50 21.40 11.70
CA PHE A 137 14.32 22.61 11.71
C PHE A 137 13.57 23.82 11.18
N TYR A 138 12.90 23.66 10.04
CA TYR A 138 12.15 24.74 9.40
C TYR A 138 11.10 25.32 10.35
N VAL A 139 10.29 24.45 10.97
CA VAL A 139 9.26 24.85 11.93
C VAL A 139 9.87 25.55 13.15
N ASN A 140 11.00 25.06 13.67
CA ASN A 140 11.63 25.65 14.85
C ASN A 140 12.28 27.01 14.55
N ILE A 141 12.95 27.14 13.40
CA ILE A 141 13.58 28.40 12.97
C ILE A 141 12.51 29.45 12.66
N SER A 142 11.39 29.06 12.03
CA SER A 142 10.30 29.99 11.71
C SER A 142 9.58 30.57 12.94
N LYS A 143 9.75 29.95 14.10
CA LYS A 143 9.12 30.35 15.37
C LYS A 143 10.01 31.26 16.22
N LEU A 144 11.28 31.41 15.85
CA LEU A 144 12.22 32.37 16.44
C LEU A 144 12.02 33.74 15.78
#